data_AF-A0A1I4IV24-F1
#
_entry.id   AF-A0A1I4IV24-F1
#
_cell.length_a   1.000
_cell.length_b   1.000
_cell.length_c   1.000
_cell.angle_alpha   90.00
_cell.angle_beta   90.00
_cell.angle_gamma   90.00
#
_symmetry.space_group_name_H-M   'P 1'
#
loop_
_entity.id
_entity.type
_entity.pdbx_description
1 polymer ?
#
loop_
_entity_poly.entity_id
_entity_poly.type
_entity_poly.pdbx_seq_one_letter_code
_entity_poly.pdbx_strand_id
1 'polypeptide(L)' 'MVLHEAILKCFMDKQKPMTIQEVDIYISRQYKQKWKDVGTTLADMVPISYGGNTTSTVPDEYRKLKRLTRGTYTLIE' A
#
# COMPACT_ATOMS: atom_id res chain seq x y z
N MET A 1 8.43 -5.94 11.64
CA MET A 1 7.30 -5.53 10.79
C MET A 1 7.85 -5.05 9.47
N VAL A 2 7.33 -5.55 8.36
CA VAL A 2 7.76 -5.18 6.99
C VAL A 2 6.88 -4.08 6.41
N LEU A 3 7.31 -3.46 5.30
CA LEU A 3 6.60 -2.34 4.67
C LEU A 3 5.15 -2.72 4.29
N HIS A 4 4.95 -3.92 3.74
CA HIS A 4 3.63 -4.42 3.35
C HIS A 4 2.65 -4.42 4.52
N GLU A 5 3.07 -4.93 5.68
CA GLU A 5 2.26 -4.98 6.90
C GLU A 5 1.93 -3.58 7.41
N ALA A 6 2.91 -2.67 7.38
CA ALA A 6 2.71 -1.29 7.79
C ALA A 6 1.68 -0.57 6.91
N ILE A 7 1.74 -0.79 5.59
CA ILE A 7 0.80 -0.26 4.61
C ILE A 7 -0.60 -0.85 4.84
N LEU A 8 -0.75 -2.16 4.95
CA LEU A 8 -2.07 -2.77 5.20
C LEU A 8 -2.67 -2.26 6.50
N LYS A 9 -1.87 -2.17 7.57
CA LYS A 9 -2.32 -1.61 8.84
C LYS A 9 -2.79 -0.16 8.70
N CYS A 10 -2.07 0.67 7.94
CA CYS A 10 -2.53 2.02 7.61
C CYS A 10 -3.94 2.03 7.00
N PHE A 11 -4.21 1.18 6.01
CA PHE A 11 -5.52 1.13 5.36
C PHE A 11 -6.61 0.56 6.28
N MET A 12 -6.30 -0.48 7.07
CA MET A 12 -7.22 -1.04 8.07
C MET A 12 -7.59 -0.01 9.16
N ASP A 13 -6.63 0.79 9.60
CA ASP A 13 -6.84 1.80 10.63
C ASP A 13 -7.61 3.02 10.09
N LYS A 14 -7.40 3.41 8.82
CA LYS A 14 -8.00 4.61 8.24
C LYS A 14 -9.33 4.39 7.54
N GLN A 15 -9.57 3.19 6.99
CA GLN A 15 -10.82 2.82 6.32
C GLN A 15 -11.29 3.85 5.27
N LYS A 16 -10.34 4.49 4.59
CA LYS A 16 -10.60 5.47 3.53
C LYS A 16 -9.53 5.37 2.45
N PRO A 17 -9.81 5.88 1.24
CA PRO A 17 -8.78 6.09 0.25
C PRO A 17 -7.66 6.99 0.76
N MET A 18 -6.41 6.64 0.43
CA MET A 18 -5.21 7.36 0.86
C MET A 18 -4.25 7.56 -0.30
N THR A 19 -3.60 8.72 -0.32
CA THR A 19 -2.50 9.03 -1.23
C THR A 19 -1.20 8.38 -0.76
N ILE A 20 -0.22 8.22 -1.67
CA ILE A 20 1.14 7.74 -1.34
C ILE A 20 1.74 8.56 -0.18
N GLN A 21 1.58 9.89 -0.23
CA GLN A 21 2.14 10.79 0.79
C GLN A 21 1.46 10.59 2.16
N GLU A 22 0.14 10.44 2.21
CA GLU A 22 -0.56 10.19 3.47
C GLU A 22 -0.16 8.84 4.09
N VAL A 23 -0.01 7.80 3.25
CA VAL A 23 0.48 6.49 3.71
C VAL A 23 1.89 6.60 4.27
N ASP A 24 2.82 7.23 3.54
CA ASP A 24 4.21 7.41 3.97
C ASP A 24 4.31 8.18 5.29
N ILE A 25 3.57 9.28 5.42
CA ILE A 25 3.50 10.06 6.66
C ILE A 25 2.96 9.21 7.81
N TYR A 26 1.89 8.43 7.58
CA TYR A 26 1.30 7.59 8.60
C TYR A 26 2.30 6.54 9.11
N ILE A 27 2.86 5.74 8.20
CA ILE A 27 3.76 4.64 8.59
C ILE A 27 5.07 5.17 9.19
N SER A 28 5.58 6.30 8.71
CA SER A 28 6.78 6.92 9.26
C SER A 28 6.56 7.44 10.68
N ARG A 29 5.39 8.03 10.97
CA ARG A 29 5.03 8.49 12.32
C ARG A 29 4.76 7.33 13.27
N GLN A 30 4.00 6.33 12.82
CA GLN A 30 3.58 5.22 13.67
C GLN A 30 4.75 4.32 14.09
N TYR A 31 5.71 4.11 13.19
CA TYR A 31 6.78 3.13 13.40
C TYR A 31 8.17 3.75 13.53
N LYS A 32 8.27 5.09 13.55
CA LYS A 32 9.52 5.86 13.75
C LYS A 32 10.68 5.38 12.87
N GLN A 33 10.38 4.93 11.66
CA GLN A 33 11.35 4.41 10.70
C GLN A 33 11.09 5.02 9.32
N LYS A 34 12.17 5.12 8.52
CA LYS A 34 12.08 5.61 7.15
C LYS A 34 11.94 4.42 6.21
N TRP A 35 10.88 4.42 5.42
CA TRP A 35 10.66 3.44 4.38
C TRP A 35 11.07 4.03 3.03
N LYS A 36 11.73 3.21 2.21
CA LYS A 36 11.99 3.55 0.81
C LYS A 36 10.89 2.97 -0.06
N ASP A 37 10.72 3.56 -1.24
CA ASP A 37 9.90 3.01 -2.32
C ASP A 37 8.43 2.74 -2.00
N VAL A 38 7.85 3.46 -1.02
CA VAL A 38 6.44 3.32 -0.60
C VAL A 38 5.48 3.37 -1.79
N GLY A 39 5.70 4.29 -2.74
CA GLY A 39 4.86 4.41 -3.94
C GLY A 39 4.94 3.19 -4.87
N THR A 40 6.13 2.62 -5.05
CA THR A 40 6.34 1.39 -5.84
C THR A 40 5.69 0.21 -5.13
N THR A 41 5.92 0.07 -3.83
CA THR A 41 5.30 -1.00 -3.03
C THR A 41 3.78 -0.92 -3.04
N LEU A 42 3.19 0.28 -2.97
CA LEU A 42 1.73 0.46 -3.12
C LEU A 42 1.22 -0.03 -4.47
N ALA A 43 1.94 0.24 -5.56
CA ALA A 43 1.58 -0.23 -6.89
C ALA A 43 1.71 -1.76 -7.02
N ASP A 44 2.74 -2.34 -6.40
CA ASP A 44 3.01 -3.78 -6.37
C ASP A 44 1.98 -4.56 -5.53
N MET A 45 1.44 -3.92 -4.49
CA MET A 45 0.36 -4.44 -3.65
C MET A 45 -1.02 -4.36 -4.31
N VAL A 46 -1.10 -3.96 -5.58
CA VAL A 46 -2.32 -4.10 -6.38
C VAL A 46 -2.29 -5.47 -7.06
N PRO A 47 -3.32 -6.32 -6.89
CA PRO A 47 -3.40 -7.61 -7.56
C PRO A 47 -3.77 -7.44 -9.04
N ILE A 48 -3.45 -8.46 -9.85
CA ILE A 48 -3.66 -8.44 -11.30
C ILE A 48 -5.13 -8.18 -11.67
N SER A 49 -6.08 -8.75 -10.92
CA SER A 49 -7.52 -8.55 -11.12
C SER A 49 -7.99 -7.11 -10.96
N TYR A 50 -7.19 -6.25 -10.32
CA TYR A 50 -7.44 -4.82 -10.13
C TYR A 50 -6.47 -3.94 -10.94
N GLY A 51 -5.83 -4.51 -11.98
CA GLY A 51 -4.90 -3.78 -12.86
C GLY A 51 -3.50 -3.64 -12.28
N GLY A 52 -3.12 -4.51 -11.35
CA GLY A 52 -1.77 -4.66 -10.84
C GLY A 52 -0.79 -5.27 -11.85
N ASN A 53 0.49 -5.27 -11.52
CA ASN A 53 1.53 -5.84 -12.36
C ASN A 53 1.63 -7.37 -12.22
N THR A 54 2.10 -8.04 -13.26
CA THR A 54 2.32 -9.51 -13.25
C THR A 54 3.70 -9.89 -12.73
N THR A 55 4.62 -8.93 -12.64
CA THR A 55 6.05 -9.15 -12.36
C THR A 55 6.48 -8.75 -10.95
N SER A 56 5.56 -8.31 -10.09
CA SER A 56 5.92 -7.97 -8.71
C SER A 56 6.36 -9.21 -7.93
N THR A 57 7.33 -9.01 -7.05
CA THR A 57 7.80 -9.99 -6.07
C THR A 57 7.03 -9.93 -4.75
N VAL A 58 6.05 -9.03 -4.62
CA VAL A 58 5.19 -8.93 -3.44
C VAL A 58 4.29 -10.17 -3.37
N PRO A 59 4.31 -10.93 -2.26
CA PRO A 59 3.44 -12.10 -2.10
C PRO A 59 1.95 -11.75 -2.19
N ASP A 60 1.14 -12.63 -2.79
CA ASP A 60 -0.28 -12.39 -3.07
C ASP A 60 -1.11 -12.04 -1.82
N GLU A 61 -0.72 -12.55 -0.65
CA GLU A 61 -1.37 -12.24 0.64
C GLU A 61 -1.30 -10.75 1.03
N TYR A 62 -0.34 -10.01 0.46
CA TYR A 62 -0.19 -8.57 0.66
C TYR A 62 -0.81 -7.74 -0.47
N ARG A 63 -1.23 -8.37 -1.57
CA ARG A 63 -1.75 -7.70 -2.76
C ARG A 63 -3.24 -7.38 -2.61
N LYS A 64 -3.54 -6.53 -1.63
CA LYS A 64 -4.90 -6.24 -1.15
C LYS A 64 -5.35 -4.81 -1.43
N LEU A 65 -4.67 -4.11 -2.34
CA LEU A 65 -4.99 -2.72 -2.66
C LEU A 65 -5.61 -2.58 -4.04
N LYS A 66 -6.49 -1.61 -4.19
CA LYS A 66 -6.99 -1.13 -5.48
C LYS A 66 -6.50 0.29 -5.72
N ARG A 67 -5.95 0.55 -6.90
CA ARG A 67 -5.63 1.92 -7.34
C ARG A 67 -6.90 2.61 -7.82
N LEU A 68 -7.23 3.77 -7.26
CA LEU A 68 -8.38 4.58 -7.67
C LEU A 68 -8.00 5.58 -8.75
N THR A 69 -6.94 6.35 -8.48
CA THR A 69 -6.33 7.31 -9.41
C THR A 69 -4.82 7.24 -9.26
N ARG A 70 -4.08 8.00 -10.09
CA ARG A 70 -2.61 8.02 -10.02
C ARG A 70 -2.17 8.45 -8.61
N GLY A 71 -1.53 7.53 -7.88
CA GLY A 71 -1.00 7.79 -6.54
C GLY A 71 -2.00 7.69 -5.39
N THR A 72 -3.22 7.22 -5.64
CA THR A 72 -4.27 7.05 -4.61
C THR A 72 -4.80 5.62 -4.61
N TYR A 73 -4.85 5.02 -3.43
CA TYR A 73 -5.18 3.61 -3.24
C TYR A 73 -6.25 3.44 -2.16
N THR A 74 -6.92 2.30 -2.16
CA THR A 74 -7.85 1.84 -1.12
C THR A 74 -7.65 0.35 -0.87
N LEU A 75 -8.08 -0.14 0.30
CA LEU A 75 -8.18 -1.56 0.57
C LEU A 75 -9.26 -2.18 -0.33
N ILE A 76 -9.01 -3.40 -0.83
CA ILE A 76 -10.02 -4.23 -1.48
C ILE A 76 -10.92 -4.83 -0.39
N GLU A 77 -12.23 -4.81 -0.62
CA GLU A 77 -13.25 -5.46 0.24
C GLU A 77 -13.21 -6.98 0.12
#